data_AF-A0A851A3P3-F1
#
_entry.id   AF-A0A851A3P3-F1
#
_cell.length_a   1.000
_cell.length_b   1.000
_cell.length_c   1.000
_cell.angle_alpha   90.00
_cell.angle_beta   90.00
_cell.angle_gamma   90.00
#
_symmetry.space_group_name_H-M   'P 1'
#
loop_
_entity.id
_entity.type
_entity.pdbx_description
1 polymer ?
#
loop_
_entity_poly.entity_id
_entity_poly.type
_entity_poly.pdbx_seq_one_letter_code
_entity_poly.pdbx_strand_id
1 'polypeptide(L)'
;GWILEGFPENQEQAWMLQSSGIIPRHVETASRPDLIQLEDLLRIALLLEVYHTTFDWPSDPLVQQRLVKPEDLSEQEMSKKLLKYHRNFPEVFQIYQKVLKSINVDQPSMDV
;
A
#
# COMPACT_ATOMS: atom_id res chain seq x y z
N GLY A 1 -14.83 0.24 -16.38
CA GLY A 1 -14.67 -0.35 -15.04
C GLY A 1 -14.21 0.72 -14.08
N TRP A 2 -13.99 0.39 -12.82
CA TRP A 2 -13.46 1.30 -11.80
C TRP A 2 -12.42 0.56 -10.96
N ILE A 3 -11.49 1.31 -10.38
CA ILE A 3 -10.50 0.82 -9.42
C ILE A 3 -10.59 1.75 -8.21
N LEU A 4 -10.70 1.16 -7.02
CA LEU A 4 -10.64 1.89 -5.77
C LEU A 4 -9.32 1.51 -5.09
N GLU A 5 -8.47 2.50 -4.85
CA GLU A 5 -7.20 2.34 -4.16
C GLU A 5 -7.33 2.93 -2.75
N GLY A 6 -6.88 2.19 -1.74
CA GLY A 6 -6.95 2.62 -0.35
C GLY A 6 -8.36 2.71 0.25
N PHE A 7 -9.39 2.18 -0.42
CA PHE A 7 -10.78 2.20 0.06
C PHE A 7 -11.50 0.90 -0.31
N PRO A 8 -12.32 0.31 0.57
CA PRO A 8 -12.64 0.74 1.94
C PRO A 8 -11.55 0.40 2.97
N GLU A 9 -11.35 1.28 3.95
CA GLU A 9 -10.39 1.11 5.05
C GLU A 9 -11.00 0.44 6.29
N ASN A 10 -12.33 0.40 6.40
CA ASN A 10 -13.05 -0.13 7.56
C ASN A 10 -14.41 -0.73 7.18
N GLN A 11 -15.03 -1.42 8.14
CA GLN A 11 -16.32 -2.09 7.97
C GLN A 11 -17.44 -1.14 7.53
N GLU A 12 -17.53 0.05 8.12
CA GLU A 12 -18.60 1.02 7.82
C GLU A 12 -18.55 1.47 6.35
N GLN A 13 -17.36 1.78 5.84
CA GLN A 13 -17.14 2.13 4.43
C GLN A 13 -17.47 0.96 3.50
N ALA A 14 -17.11 -0.27 3.89
CA ALA A 14 -17.45 -1.46 3.13
C ALA A 14 -18.97 -1.68 3.04
N TRP A 15 -19.71 -1.46 4.13
CA TRP A 15 -21.17 -1.52 4.13
C TRP A 15 -21.82 -0.40 3.32
N MET A 16 -21.24 0.80 3.35
CA MET A 16 -21.72 1.93 2.55
C MET A 16 -21.65 1.63 1.05
N LEU A 17 -20.56 1.01 0.58
CA LEU A 17 -20.42 0.56 -0.80
C LEU A 17 -21.52 -0.44 -1.17
N GLN A 18 -21.71 -1.48 -0.35
CA GLN A 18 -22.73 -2.51 -0.61
C GLN A 18 -24.15 -1.94 -0.61
N SER A 19 -24.47 -1.06 0.35
CA SER A 19 -25.78 -0.42 0.46
C SER A 19 -26.07 0.51 -0.71
N SER A 20 -25.02 1.08 -1.32
CA SER A 20 -25.11 1.91 -2.53
C SER A 20 -25.15 1.08 -3.83
N GLY A 21 -25.10 -0.26 -3.73
CA GLY A 21 -25.06 -1.16 -4.89
C GLY A 21 -23.68 -1.24 -5.57
N ILE A 22 -22.63 -0.69 -4.95
CA ILE A 22 -21.26 -0.72 -5.47
C ILE A 22 -20.58 -1.96 -4.91
N ILE A 23 -20.55 -3.04 -5.71
CA ILE A 23 -19.98 -4.33 -5.30
C ILE A 23 -18.75 -4.62 -6.16
N PRO A 24 -17.54 -4.66 -5.58
CA PRO A 24 -16.33 -5.04 -6.32
C PRO A 24 -16.40 -6.49 -6.80
N ARG A 25 -15.92 -6.72 -8.03
CA ARG A 25 -15.73 -8.09 -8.55
C ARG A 25 -14.45 -8.74 -8.06
N HIS A 26 -13.43 -7.92 -7.83
CA HIS A 26 -12.12 -8.33 -7.36
C HIS A 26 -11.68 -7.32 -6.31
N VAL A 27 -11.18 -7.84 -5.19
CA VAL A 27 -10.52 -7.05 -4.15
C VAL A 27 -9.14 -7.64 -3.99
N GLU A 28 -8.11 -6.81 -4.06
CA GLU A 28 -6.72 -7.25 -3.96
C GLU A 28 -6.05 -6.54 -2.80
N THR A 29 -5.29 -7.30 -2.01
CA THR A 29 -4.62 -6.78 -0.82
C THR A 29 -3.16 -7.14 -0.90
N ALA A 30 -2.30 -6.13 -0.86
CA ALA A 30 -0.87 -6.33 -0.76
C ALA A 30 -0.50 -6.71 0.68
N SER A 31 0.03 -7.92 0.87
CA SER A 31 0.60 -8.35 2.14
C SER A 31 2.12 -8.35 2.04
N ARG A 32 2.77 -7.69 2.98
CA ARG A 32 4.22 -7.65 3.14
C ARG A 32 4.53 -7.74 4.63
N PRO A 33 5.59 -8.44 5.05
CA PRO A 33 6.00 -8.44 6.45
C PRO A 33 6.24 -7.01 6.94
N ASP A 34 5.74 -6.68 8.13
CA ASP A 34 5.90 -5.37 8.79
C ASP A 34 7.39 -4.99 9.04
N LEU A 35 8.31 -5.90 8.73
CA LEU A 35 9.76 -5.80 8.93
C LEU A 35 10.49 -5.01 7.83
N ILE A 36 9.86 -4.68 6.69
CA ILE A 36 10.54 -3.86 5.68
C ILE A 36 10.68 -2.44 6.21
N GLN A 37 11.91 -2.15 6.60
CA GLN A 37 12.40 -0.91 7.16
C GLN A 37 12.23 0.24 6.15
N LEU A 38 11.30 1.14 6.47
CA LEU A 38 10.91 2.34 5.70
C LEU A 38 12.09 3.25 5.33
N GLU A 39 13.20 3.14 6.06
CA GLU A 39 14.48 3.78 5.79
C GLU A 39 15.01 3.51 4.38
N ASP A 40 14.51 2.47 3.73
CA ASP A 40 14.89 2.11 2.37
C ASP A 40 14.06 2.78 1.26
N LEU A 41 12.99 3.52 1.57
CA LEU A 41 12.14 4.13 0.55
C LEU A 41 12.51 5.59 0.29
N LEU A 42 12.91 5.90 -0.94
CA LEU A 42 13.20 7.27 -1.41
C LEU A 42 12.30 7.64 -2.58
N ARG A 43 11.90 8.92 -2.68
CA ARG A 43 11.03 9.38 -3.78
C ARG A 43 11.65 10.56 -4.50
N ILE A 44 11.40 10.66 -5.80
CA ILE A 44 11.63 11.92 -6.52
C ILE A 44 10.39 12.80 -6.33
N ALA A 45 10.54 13.91 -5.61
CA ALA A 45 9.44 14.81 -5.26
C ALA A 45 8.64 15.34 -6.47
N LEU A 46 9.25 15.39 -7.66
CA LEU A 46 8.65 15.96 -8.87
C LEU A 46 7.99 14.92 -9.79
N LEU A 47 8.36 13.64 -9.69
CA LEU A 47 7.98 12.59 -10.64
C LEU A 47 7.10 11.49 -10.02
N LEU A 48 6.88 11.52 -8.70
CA LEU A 48 6.18 10.46 -7.95
C LEU A 48 6.83 9.07 -8.03
N GLU A 49 7.95 8.93 -8.76
CA GLU A 49 8.75 7.70 -8.82
C GLU A 49 9.33 7.38 -7.45
N VAL A 50 9.14 6.13 -7.05
CA VAL A 50 9.54 5.58 -5.76
C VAL A 50 10.67 4.60 -6.02
N TYR A 51 11.79 4.80 -5.34
CA TYR A 51 12.99 3.98 -5.43
C TYR A 51 13.26 3.32 -4.09
N HIS A 52 13.84 2.13 -4.13
CA HIS A 52 14.23 1.38 -2.94
C HIS A 52 15.75 1.31 -2.84
N THR A 53 16.33 1.74 -1.72
CA THR A 53 17.79 1.74 -1.48
C THR A 53 18.43 0.37 -1.65
N THR A 54 17.72 -0.68 -1.21
CA THR A 54 18.21 -2.07 -1.25
C THR A 54 17.85 -2.84 -2.54
N PHE A 55 16.65 -2.63 -3.12
CA PHE A 55 16.13 -3.48 -4.20
C PHE A 55 15.99 -2.78 -5.55
N ASP A 56 15.90 -1.45 -5.59
CA ASP A 56 15.60 -0.68 -6.80
C ASP A 56 16.30 0.69 -6.73
N TRP A 57 17.63 0.63 -6.66
CA TRP A 57 18.47 1.83 -6.56
C TRP A 57 18.81 2.36 -7.97
N PRO A 58 18.52 3.64 -8.27
CA PRO A 58 18.77 4.18 -9.59
C PRO A 58 20.27 4.25 -9.88
N SER A 59 20.70 3.78 -11.05
CA SER A 59 22.11 3.83 -11.46
C SER A 59 22.58 5.24 -11.86
N ASP A 60 21.64 6.17 -12.14
CA ASP A 60 21.94 7.53 -12.55
C ASP A 60 22.22 8.45 -11.33
N PRO A 61 23.42 9.04 -11.21
CA PRO A 61 23.77 9.94 -10.11
C PRO A 61 22.90 11.21 -10.02
N LEU A 62 22.38 11.70 -11.15
CA LEU A 62 21.50 12.88 -11.19
C LEU A 62 20.13 12.58 -10.59
N VAL A 63 19.68 11.33 -10.74
CA VAL A 63 18.44 10.85 -10.11
C VAL A 63 18.65 10.71 -8.61
N GLN A 64 19.77 10.12 -8.19
CA GLN A 64 20.11 9.95 -6.76
C GLN A 64 20.16 11.28 -5.99
N GLN A 65 20.74 12.35 -6.57
CA GLN A 65 20.81 13.67 -5.92
C GLN A 65 19.44 14.35 -5.74
N ARG A 66 18.42 13.90 -6.48
CA ARG A 66 17.06 14.45 -6.46
C ARG A 66 16.10 13.61 -5.61
N LEU A 67 16.58 12.49 -5.06
CA LEU A 67 15.84 11.66 -4.14
C LEU A 67 15.66 12.39 -2.81
N VAL A 68 14.42 12.47 -2.36
CA VAL A 68 14.04 13.08 -1.09
C VAL A 68 13.34 12.02 -0.25
N LYS A 69 13.68 11.98 1.04
CA LYS A 69 12.92 11.17 1.99
C LYS A 69 11.53 11.76 2.11
N PRO A 70 10.45 10.98 1.92
CA PRO A 70 9.11 11.55 2.00
C PRO A 70 8.83 12.03 3.42
N GLU A 71 8.49 13.32 3.59
CA GLU A 71 8.20 13.89 4.91
C GLU A 71 6.95 13.27 5.56
N ASP A 72 5.99 12.80 4.74
CA ASP A 72 4.75 12.12 5.17
C ASP A 72 4.96 10.67 5.67
N LEU A 73 6.21 10.23 5.73
CA LEU A 73 6.64 8.88 6.10
C LEU A 73 7.51 8.92 7.36
N SER A 74 7.14 9.72 8.37
CA SER A 74 7.71 9.54 9.69
C SER A 74 7.39 8.14 10.19
N GLU A 75 8.40 7.45 10.75
CA GLU A 75 8.27 6.09 11.31
C GLU A 75 7.08 5.99 12.27
N GLN A 76 6.83 7.04 13.06
CA GLN A 76 5.71 7.09 14.00
C GLN A 76 4.35 7.17 13.31
N GLU A 77 4.25 7.94 12.22
CA GLU A 77 3.00 8.09 11.47
C GLU A 77 2.67 6.82 10.69
N MET A 78 3.69 6.17 10.13
CA MET A 78 3.55 4.89 9.46
C MET A 78 3.20 3.78 10.44
N SER A 79 3.83 3.73 11.62
CA SER A 79 3.44 2.79 12.68
C SER A 79 1.97 2.96 13.07
N LYS A 80 1.48 4.20 13.18
CA LYS A 80 0.06 4.47 13.44
C LYS A 80 -0.83 4.00 12.29
N LYS A 81 -0.45 4.24 11.04
CA LYS A 81 -1.20 3.77 9.85
C LYS A 81 -1.23 2.24 9.79
N LEU A 82 -0.12 1.58 10.06
CA LEU A 82 0.00 0.13 10.07
C LEU A 82 -0.85 -0.50 11.18
N LEU A 83 -0.79 0.05 12.39
CA LEU A 83 -1.65 -0.37 13.49
C LEU A 83 -3.14 -0.19 13.17
N LYS A 84 -3.51 0.94 12.55
CA LYS A 84 -4.89 1.19 12.09
C LYS A 84 -5.32 0.15 11.05
N TYR A 85 -4.44 -0.16 10.09
CA TYR A 85 -4.69 -1.19 9.08
C TYR A 85 -4.92 -2.56 9.72
N HIS A 86 -3.99 -3.04 10.54
CA HIS A 86 -4.11 -4.34 11.22
C HIS A 86 -5.36 -4.45 12.11
N ARG A 87 -5.81 -3.33 12.68
CA ARG A 87 -7.04 -3.28 13.47
C ARG A 87 -8.30 -3.43 12.62
N ASN A 88 -8.38 -2.74 11.48
CA ASN A 88 -9.62 -2.63 10.70
C ASN A 88 -9.71 -3.67 9.58
N PHE A 89 -8.56 -4.12 9.05
CA PHE A 89 -8.49 -5.02 7.91
C PHE A 89 -9.22 -6.36 8.13
N PRO A 90 -9.18 -7.02 9.31
CA PRO A 90 -9.89 -8.28 9.52
C PRO A 90 -11.39 -8.18 9.25
N GLU A 91 -12.02 -7.06 9.60
CA GLU A 91 -13.45 -6.83 9.38
C GLU A 91 -13.77 -6.64 7.89
N VAL A 92 -12.96 -5.85 7.19
CA VAL A 92 -13.09 -5.66 5.73
C VAL A 92 -12.84 -6.97 4.98
N PHE A 93 -11.84 -7.74 5.42
CA PHE A 93 -11.53 -9.06 4.87
C PHE A 93 -12.73 -9.99 4.98
N GLN A 94 -13.40 -10.04 6.14
CA GLN A 94 -14.56 -10.89 6.34
C GLN A 94 -15.72 -10.54 5.39
N ILE A 95 -15.93 -9.24 5.11
CA ILE A 95 -16.95 -8.75 4.18
C ILE A 95 -16.67 -9.19 2.74
N TYR A 96 -15.41 -9.08 2.30
CA TYR A 96 -15.01 -9.36 0.92
C TYR A 96 -14.37 -10.72 0.68
N GLN A 97 -14.35 -11.62 1.68
CA GLN A 97 -13.64 -12.91 1.67
C GLN A 97 -13.83 -13.77 0.39
N LYS A 98 -14.97 -13.64 -0.31
CA LYS A 98 -15.28 -14.42 -1.52
C LYS A 98 -14.60 -13.88 -2.79
N VAL A 99 -14.27 -12.59 -2.81
CA VAL A 99 -13.70 -11.88 -3.97
C VAL A 99 -12.32 -11.31 -3.67
N LEU A 100 -11.86 -11.44 -2.43
CA LEU A 100 -10.58 -10.93 -1.95
C LEU A 100 -9.46 -11.92 -2.24
N LYS A 101 -8.38 -11.41 -2.86
CA LYS A 101 -7.11 -12.11 -3.04
C LYS A 101 -6.00 -11.35 -2.32
N SER A 102 -5.23 -12.09 -1.53
CA SER A 102 -4.00 -11.57 -0.93
C SER A 102 -2.83 -11.84 -1.88
N ILE A 103 -2.07 -10.80 -2.19
CA ILE A 103 -0.89 -10.86 -3.03
C ILE A 103 0.31 -10.59 -2.13
N ASN A 104 1.30 -11.47 -2.17
CA ASN A 104 2.55 -11.26 -1.44
C ASN A 104 3.43 -10.28 -2.21
N VAL A 105 3.70 -9.12 -1.62
CA VAL A 105 4.51 -8.05 -2.24
C VAL A 105 5.90 -7.97 -1.62
N ASP A 106 6.35 -9.06 -1.00
CA ASP A 106 7.74 -9.30 -0.59
C ASP A 106 8.57 -9.95 -1.72
N GLN A 107 8.01 -10.01 -2.93
CA GLN A 107 8.67 -10.51 -4.13
C GLN A 107 9.02 -9.33 -5.06
N PRO A 108 10.12 -9.41 -5.84
CA PRO A 108 10.49 -8.36 -6.78
C PRO A 108 9.36 -8.11 -7.79
N SER A 109 9.22 -6.88 -8.27
CA SER A 109 8.08 -6.41 -9.10
C SER A 109 7.84 -7.21 -10.38
N MET A 110 8.82 -7.99 -10.83
CA MET A 110 8.72 -8.89 -11.98
C MET A 110 7.95 -10.19 -11.69
N ASP A 111 7.79 -10.56 -10.41
CA ASP A 111 7.22 -11.84 -9.97
C ASP A 111 5.82 -11.69 -9.32
N VAL A 112 5.27 -10.47 -9.27
CA VAL A 112 3.93 -10.12 -8.74
C VAL A 112 2.92 -9.95 -9.86
#